data_AF-A0A3M0ZRK7-F1
#
_entry.id   AF-A0A3M0ZRK7-F1
#
_cell.length_a   1.000
_cell.length_b   1.000
_cell.length_c   1.000
_cell.angle_alpha   90.00
_cell.angle_beta   90.00
_cell.angle_gamma   90.00
#
_symmetry.space_group_name_H-M   'P 1'
#
loop_
_entity.id
_entity.type
_entity.pdbx_description
1 polymer ?
#
loop_
_entity_poly.entity_id
_entity_poly.type
_entity_poly.pdbx_seq_one_letter_code
_entity_poly.pdbx_strand_id
1 'polypeptide(L)'
;MFTFLNSAILIGLVAVALPVLIHLFTRQKIKTVYFSSLKFLKELQKQQIRKLKIRQILLLILRTLVVLFLVLAFARPTLKKTRSSALETGAQISAVIILDNTLSMGREVQGTRLIDEAKERALKVLDYLRPGDEMYLLYPQHPPVFAHEGP
;
A
#
# COMPACT_ATOMS: atom_id res chain seq x y z
N MET A 1 1.39 6.14 -13.40
CA MET A 1 2.68 6.80 -13.08
C MET A 1 3.01 6.52 -11.61
N PHE A 2 4.17 5.96 -11.28
CA PHE A 2 4.52 5.70 -9.88
C PHE A 2 4.69 7.01 -9.14
N THR A 3 4.00 7.19 -8.02
CA THR A 3 4.14 8.39 -7.19
C THR A 3 4.44 7.94 -5.77
N PHE A 4 5.40 8.60 -5.13
CA PHE A 4 5.79 8.29 -3.76
C PHE A 4 5.26 9.40 -2.86
N LEU A 5 4.63 9.03 -1.75
CA LEU A 5 4.14 9.99 -0.76
C LEU A 5 5.30 10.71 -0.06
N ASN A 6 6.45 10.04 0.05
CA ASN A 6 7.66 10.59 0.64
C ASN A 6 8.87 10.29 -0.24
N SER A 7 9.16 11.19 -1.16
CA SER A 7 10.28 11.09 -2.10
C SER A 7 11.65 11.11 -1.42
N ALA A 8 11.77 11.71 -0.23
CA ALA A 8 13.04 11.78 0.50
C ALA A 8 13.52 10.41 0.99
N ILE A 9 12.58 9.48 1.24
CA ILE A 9 12.90 8.12 1.71
C ILE A 9 13.56 7.27 0.62
N LEU A 10 13.48 7.64 -0.66
CA LEU A 10 14.21 6.93 -1.74
C LEU A 10 15.73 6.96 -1.54
N ILE A 11 16.27 7.96 -0.84
CA ILE A 11 17.70 7.98 -0.46
C ILE A 11 18.06 6.75 0.38
N GLY A 12 17.10 6.21 1.13
CA GLY A 12 17.24 4.96 1.88
C GLY A 12 17.56 3.75 1.00
N LEU A 13 17.35 3.77 -0.31
CA LEU A 13 17.80 2.71 -1.22
C LEU A 13 19.31 2.53 -1.21
N VAL A 14 20.09 3.57 -0.88
CA VAL A 14 21.54 3.45 -0.69
C VAL A 14 21.86 2.47 0.45
N ALA A 15 20.99 2.37 1.48
CA ALA A 15 21.17 1.44 2.59
C ALA A 15 21.05 -0.04 2.16
N VAL A 16 20.33 -0.33 1.06
CA VAL A 16 20.23 -1.69 0.49
C VAL A 16 21.61 -2.18 0.00
N ALA A 17 22.54 -1.29 -0.34
CA ALA A 17 23.89 -1.66 -0.73
C ALA A 17 24.80 -2.07 0.44
N LEU A 18 24.49 -1.65 1.69
CA LEU A 18 25.34 -1.96 2.85
C LEU A 18 25.61 -3.45 3.05
N PRO A 19 24.60 -4.35 3.07
CA PRO A 19 24.82 -5.79 3.23
C PRO A 19 25.76 -6.38 2.17
N VAL A 20 25.66 -5.90 0.93
CA VAL A 20 26.48 -6.36 -0.20
C VAL A 20 27.91 -5.86 -0.07
N LEU A 21 28.09 -4.58 0.27
CA LEU A 21 29.41 -3.99 0.50
C LEU A 21 30.13 -4.65 1.66
N ILE A 22 29.45 -4.82 2.81
CA ILE A 22 30.01 -5.52 3.97
C ILE A 22 30.41 -6.96 3.60
N HIS A 23 29.58 -7.67 2.83
CA HIS A 23 29.94 -9.01 2.37
C HIS A 23 31.21 -9.02 1.51
N LEU A 24 31.36 -8.06 0.60
CA LEU A 24 32.53 -7.96 -0.27
C LEU A 24 33.80 -7.65 0.53
N PHE A 25 33.73 -6.75 1.51
CA PHE A 25 34.86 -6.42 2.38
C PHE A 25 35.25 -7.56 3.33
N THR A 26 34.29 -8.36 3.80
CA THR A 26 34.55 -9.52 4.68
C THR A 26 35.16 -10.71 3.92
N ARG A 27 35.21 -10.70 2.58
CA ARG A 27 35.91 -11.74 1.78
C ARG A 27 37.44 -11.65 1.81
N GLN A 28 38.03 -10.94 2.77
CA GLN A 28 39.49 -10.92 2.94
C GLN A 28 40.04 -12.34 3.08
N LYS A 29 41.05 -12.62 2.25
CA LYS A 29 41.55 -13.96 1.94
C LYS A 29 42.04 -14.67 3.20
N ILE A 30 41.40 -15.79 3.53
CA ILE A 30 41.89 -16.73 4.54
C ILE A 30 43.25 -17.25 4.05
N LYS A 31 44.32 -16.96 4.78
CA LYS A 31 45.66 -17.49 4.52
C LYS A 31 45.62 -19.02 4.62
N THR A 32 45.85 -19.70 3.50
CA THR A 32 45.86 -21.16 3.44
C THR A 32 47.20 -21.68 3.97
N VAL A 33 47.18 -22.35 5.13
CA VAL A 33 48.33 -23.10 5.65
C VAL A 33 48.29 -24.51 5.05
N TYR A 34 49.35 -24.93 4.34
CA TYR A 34 49.42 -26.25 3.72
C TYR A 34 49.82 -27.31 4.73
N PHE A 35 48.88 -28.17 5.15
CA PHE A 35 49.17 -29.39 5.91
C PHE A 35 48.95 -30.63 5.02
N SER A 36 49.96 -31.51 4.99
CA SER A 36 50.06 -32.66 4.06
C SER A 36 48.97 -33.73 4.27
N SER A 37 48.48 -33.89 5.51
CA SER A 37 47.53 -34.94 5.90
C SER A 37 46.06 -34.69 5.49
N LEU A 38 45.73 -33.50 4.96
CA LEU A 38 44.35 -33.06 4.72
C LEU A 38 43.81 -33.38 3.31
N LYS A 39 44.61 -33.93 2.39
CA LYS A 39 44.16 -34.21 1.01
C LYS A 39 42.98 -35.20 0.97
N PHE A 40 42.93 -36.19 1.85
CA PHE A 40 41.83 -37.17 1.93
C PHE A 40 40.55 -36.57 2.54
N LEU A 41 40.68 -35.64 3.50
CA LEU A 41 39.55 -34.92 4.11
C LEU A 41 38.90 -33.91 3.14
N LYS A 42 39.68 -33.42 2.17
CA LYS A 42 39.28 -32.38 1.20
C LYS A 42 38.18 -32.85 0.24
N GLU A 43 38.14 -34.14 -0.10
CA GLU A 43 37.11 -34.71 -1.00
C GLU A 43 35.73 -34.78 -0.31
N LEU A 44 35.69 -35.11 0.99
CA LEU A 44 34.47 -35.06 1.80
C LEU A 44 34.01 -33.62 2.07
N GLN A 45 34.95 -32.68 2.28
CA GLN A 45 34.63 -31.26 2.46
C GLN A 45 34.05 -30.59 1.21
N LYS A 46 34.37 -31.07 0.00
CA LYS A 46 33.94 -30.46 -1.26
C LYS A 46 32.41 -30.33 -1.37
N GLN A 47 31.67 -31.34 -0.89
CA GLN A 47 30.19 -31.29 -0.85
C GLN A 47 29.66 -30.32 0.21
N GLN A 48 30.26 -30.29 1.41
CA GLN A 48 29.90 -29.34 2.47
C GLN A 48 30.16 -27.89 2.05
N ILE A 49 31.28 -27.62 1.36
CA ILE A 49 31.64 -26.31 0.83
C ILE A 49 30.59 -25.81 -0.17
N ARG A 50 30.04 -26.69 -1.02
CA ARG A 50 28.99 -26.32 -1.98
C ARG A 50 27.69 -25.92 -1.27
N LYS A 51 27.24 -26.68 -0.26
CA LYS A 51 26.06 -26.34 0.55
C LYS A 51 26.25 -25.04 1.33
N LEU A 52 27.44 -24.82 1.91
CA LEU A 52 27.79 -23.57 2.59
C LEU A 52 27.72 -22.36 1.66
N LYS A 53 28.24 -22.47 0.43
CA LYS A 53 28.16 -21.39 -0.58
C LYS A 53 26.73 -21.04 -0.95
N ILE A 54 25.87 -22.04 -1.17
CA ILE A 54 24.44 -21.81 -1.50
C ILE A 54 23.74 -21.12 -0.33
N ARG A 55 23.96 -21.60 0.91
CA ARG A 55 23.39 -20.97 2.11
C ARG A 55 23.87 -19.53 2.29
N GLN A 56 25.14 -19.25 2.01
CA GLN A 56 25.69 -17.89 2.08
C GLN A 56 25.05 -16.95 1.05
N ILE A 57 24.83 -17.39 -0.18
CA ILE A 57 24.15 -16.59 -1.21
C ILE A 57 22.69 -16.33 -0.81
N LEU A 58 22.00 -17.36 -0.32
CA LEU A 58 20.61 -17.24 0.12
C LEU A 58 20.47 -16.27 1.31
N LEU A 59 21.37 -16.36 2.29
CA LEU A 59 21.43 -15.45 3.43
C LEU A 59 21.75 -14.01 3.01
N LEU A 60 22.61 -13.83 2.00
CA LEU A 60 22.90 -12.52 1.43
C LEU A 60 21.62 -11.92 0.83
N ILE A 61 20.95 -12.65 -0.07
CA ILE A 61 19.71 -12.21 -0.74
C ILE A 61 18.65 -11.85 0.30
N LEU A 62 18.42 -12.70 1.29
CA LEU A 62 17.42 -12.43 2.32
C LEU A 62 17.74 -11.17 3.13
N ARG A 63 19.01 -10.95 3.49
CA ARG A 63 19.44 -9.74 4.20
C ARG A 63 19.20 -8.48 3.38
N THR A 64 19.49 -8.50 2.07
CA THR A 64 19.22 -7.36 1.18
C THR A 64 17.71 -7.12 1.01
N LEU A 65 16.92 -8.19 0.86
CA LEU A 65 15.46 -8.09 0.72
C LEU A 65 14.80 -7.46 1.95
N VAL A 66 15.24 -7.81 3.16
CA VAL A 66 14.71 -7.20 4.40
C VAL A 66 14.92 -5.69 4.41
N VAL A 67 16.13 -5.22 4.08
CA VAL A 67 16.42 -3.77 4.02
C VAL A 67 15.60 -3.10 2.91
N LEU A 68 15.50 -3.73 1.74
CA LEU A 68 14.69 -3.23 0.63
C LEU A 68 13.22 -3.09 1.01
N PHE A 69 12.64 -4.11 1.64
CA PHE A 69 11.23 -4.08 2.07
C PHE A 69 10.98 -3.06 3.17
N LEU A 70 11.93 -2.85 4.09
CA LEU A 70 11.83 -1.76 5.05
C LEU A 70 11.78 -0.40 4.35
N VAL A 71 12.71 -0.14 3.43
CA VAL A 71 12.73 1.12 2.66
C VAL A 71 11.44 1.31 1.89
N LEU A 72 10.93 0.26 1.22
CA LEU A 72 9.67 0.31 0.49
C LEU A 72 8.45 0.52 1.40
N ALA A 73 8.41 -0.12 2.58
CA ALA A 73 7.34 0.05 3.55
C ALA A 73 7.26 1.50 4.06
N PHE A 74 8.41 2.13 4.30
CA PHE A 74 8.49 3.54 4.69
C PHE A 74 8.23 4.50 3.51
N ALA A 75 8.67 4.15 2.29
CA ALA A 75 8.44 4.97 1.11
C ALA A 75 6.97 5.01 0.66
N ARG A 76 6.14 4.06 1.14
CA ARG A 76 4.71 3.91 0.80
C ARG A 76 4.46 4.14 -0.71
N PRO A 77 4.95 3.26 -1.59
CA PRO A 77 4.75 3.41 -3.03
C PRO A 77 3.25 3.46 -3.33
N THR A 78 2.79 4.55 -3.95
CA THR A 78 1.41 4.66 -4.40
C THR A 78 1.37 4.47 -5.91
N LEU A 79 0.58 3.49 -6.34
CA LEU A 79 0.21 3.34 -7.74
C LEU A 79 -0.85 4.39 -8.04
N LYS A 80 -0.51 5.50 -8.73
CA LYS A 80 -1.56 6.31 -9.35
C LYS A 80 -2.24 5.44 -10.40
N LYS A 81 -3.44 4.95 -10.08
CA LYS A 81 -4.33 4.27 -11.00
C LYS A 81 -4.69 5.26 -12.12
N THR A 82 -4.00 5.16 -13.26
CA THR A 82 -4.66 5.44 -14.53
C THR A 82 -5.82 4.45 -14.60
N ARG A 83 -7.02 4.94 -14.87
CA ARG A 83 -8.29 4.20 -14.88
C ARG A 83 -8.19 3.00 -15.84
N SER A 84 -7.72 1.86 -15.35
CA SER A 84 -7.72 0.60 -16.08
C SER A 84 -8.66 -0.35 -15.34
N SER A 85 -9.88 -0.46 -15.89
CA SER A 85 -11.07 -1.11 -15.35
C SER A 85 -11.02 -2.65 -15.29
N ALA A 86 -9.86 -3.25 -15.02
CA ALA A 86 -9.72 -4.72 -15.02
C ALA A 86 -9.51 -5.34 -13.62
N LEU A 87 -9.27 -4.51 -12.59
CA LEU A 87 -9.18 -4.94 -11.18
C LEU A 87 -9.86 -3.93 -10.25
N GLU A 88 -11.04 -3.45 -10.64
CA GLU A 88 -11.92 -2.71 -9.74
C GLU A 88 -12.84 -3.69 -9.01
N THR A 89 -12.35 -4.35 -7.96
CA THR A 89 -13.08 -4.22 -6.69
C THR A 89 -12.74 -2.82 -6.19
N GLY A 90 -13.38 -1.82 -6.81
CA GLY A 90 -13.40 -0.47 -6.28
C GLY A 90 -13.91 -0.59 -4.86
N ALA A 91 -13.20 0.02 -3.90
CA ALA A 91 -13.75 0.14 -2.56
C ALA A 91 -15.10 0.84 -2.73
N GLN A 92 -16.19 0.09 -2.56
CA GLN A 92 -17.54 0.62 -2.64
C GLN A 92 -17.61 1.74 -1.61
N ILE A 93 -17.95 2.93 -2.08
CA ILE A 93 -18.10 4.07 -1.19
C ILE A 93 -19.52 3.99 -0.63
N SER A 94 -19.65 3.81 0.69
CA SER A 94 -20.92 4.00 1.38
C SER A 94 -21.03 5.47 1.81
N ALA A 95 -21.85 6.24 1.10
CA ALA A 95 -22.12 7.64 1.40
C ALA A 95 -23.40 7.79 2.24
N VAL A 96 -23.36 8.62 3.28
CA VAL A 96 -24.55 8.97 4.07
C VAL A 96 -24.79 10.46 3.94
N ILE A 97 -25.91 10.84 3.34
CA ILE A 97 -26.38 12.23 3.29
C ILE A 97 -27.44 12.41 4.38
N ILE A 98 -27.20 13.37 5.28
CA ILE A 98 -28.17 13.76 6.31
C ILE A 98 -28.81 15.07 5.87
N LEU A 99 -30.11 15.05 5.62
CA LEU A 99 -30.87 16.20 5.15
C LEU A 99 -31.84 16.67 6.24
N ASP A 100 -31.60 17.87 6.77
CA ASP A 100 -32.45 18.49 7.78
C ASP A 100 -33.82 18.85 7.17
N ASN A 101 -34.90 18.35 7.78
CA ASN A 101 -36.29 18.62 7.38
C ASN A 101 -37.09 19.36 8.48
N THR A 102 -36.42 20.06 9.38
CA THR A 102 -37.07 20.91 10.39
C THR A 102 -37.82 22.09 9.78
N LEU A 103 -38.81 22.61 10.52
CA LEU A 103 -39.59 23.80 10.13
C LEU A 103 -38.72 25.01 9.76
N SER A 104 -37.51 25.09 10.33
CA SER A 104 -36.54 26.15 10.02
C SER A 104 -36.03 26.12 8.57
N MET A 105 -36.02 24.94 7.93
CA MET A 105 -35.57 24.74 6.55
C MET A 105 -36.59 25.24 5.50
N GLY A 106 -37.81 25.56 5.93
CA GLY A 106 -38.80 26.26 5.09
C GLY A 106 -38.52 27.75 4.94
N ARG A 107 -37.49 28.31 5.60
CA ARG A 107 -37.12 29.71 5.50
C ARG A 107 -36.65 30.05 4.08
N GLU A 108 -37.09 31.19 3.57
CA GLU A 108 -36.59 31.76 2.34
C GLU A 108 -35.39 32.67 2.61
N VAL A 109 -34.30 32.41 1.89
CA VAL A 109 -33.08 33.20 1.92
C VAL A 109 -32.72 33.50 0.47
N GLN A 110 -32.57 34.79 0.13
CA GLN A 110 -32.24 35.21 -1.25
C GLN A 110 -33.23 34.72 -2.33
N GLY A 111 -34.51 34.55 -1.97
CA GLY A 111 -35.56 34.15 -2.91
C GLY A 111 -35.67 32.65 -3.18
N THR A 112 -34.86 31.82 -2.50
CA THR A 112 -34.97 30.36 -2.53
C THR A 112 -35.21 29.82 -1.12
N ARG A 113 -35.92 28.69 -1.01
CA ARG A 113 -36.07 28.00 0.26
C ARG A 113 -34.81 27.22 0.57
N LEU A 114 -34.37 27.23 1.84
CA LEU A 114 -33.18 26.49 2.28
C LEU A 114 -33.26 25.00 1.95
N ILE A 115 -34.46 24.41 2.00
CA ILE A 115 -34.68 23.01 1.64
C ILE A 115 -34.39 22.72 0.16
N ASP A 116 -34.66 23.66 -0.74
CA ASP A 116 -34.44 23.47 -2.17
C ASP A 116 -32.96 23.61 -2.52
N GLU A 117 -32.26 24.54 -1.86
CA GLU A 117 -30.80 24.64 -1.95
C GLU A 117 -30.09 23.38 -1.39
N ALA A 118 -30.57 22.85 -0.26
CA ALA A 118 -30.03 21.62 0.32
C ALA A 118 -30.20 20.41 -0.63
N LYS A 119 -31.36 20.30 -1.31
CA LYS A 119 -31.59 19.27 -2.33
C LYS A 119 -30.63 19.41 -3.51
N GLU A 120 -30.46 20.62 -4.03
CA GLU A 120 -29.57 20.85 -5.18
C GLU A 120 -28.12 20.48 -4.85
N ARG A 121 -27.65 20.83 -3.64
CA ARG A 121 -26.32 20.45 -3.16
C ARG A 121 -26.20 18.93 -2.98
N ALA A 122 -27.22 18.25 -2.45
CA ALA A 122 -27.23 16.80 -2.31
C ALA A 122 -27.17 16.09 -3.67
N LEU A 123 -27.87 16.60 -4.68
CA LEU A 123 -27.80 16.08 -6.06
C LEU A 123 -26.40 16.25 -6.68
N LYS A 124 -25.73 17.37 -6.44
CA LYS A 124 -24.33 17.55 -6.88
C LYS A 124 -23.38 16.55 -6.23
N VAL A 125 -23.66 16.09 -5.01
CA VAL A 125 -22.86 15.03 -4.35
C VAL A 125 -23.08 13.67 -5.04
N LEU A 126 -24.29 13.40 -5.53
CA LEU A 126 -24.63 12.18 -6.27
C LEU A 126 -23.81 12.04 -7.56
N ASP A 127 -23.50 13.15 -8.23
CA ASP A 127 -22.70 13.16 -9.47
C ASP A 127 -21.27 12.62 -9.27
N TYR A 128 -20.78 12.53 -8.04
CA TYR A 128 -19.47 11.96 -7.72
C TYR A 128 -19.50 10.46 -7.42
N LEU A 129 -20.69 9.86 -7.24
CA LEU A 129 -20.85 8.43 -6.97
C LEU A 129 -20.83 7.61 -8.25
N ARG A 130 -20.25 6.41 -8.17
CA ARG A 130 -20.15 5.47 -9.29
C ARG A 130 -21.24 4.41 -9.23
N PRO A 131 -21.58 3.76 -10.36
CA PRO A 131 -22.41 2.56 -10.35
C PRO A 131 -21.76 1.49 -9.46
N GLY A 132 -22.43 1.12 -8.36
CA GLY A 132 -21.92 0.15 -7.36
C GLY A 132 -21.56 0.76 -5.99
N ASP A 133 -21.58 2.08 -5.85
CA ASP A 133 -21.51 2.77 -4.56
C ASP A 133 -22.88 2.75 -3.85
N GLU A 134 -22.88 2.67 -2.53
CA GLU A 134 -24.10 2.67 -1.71
C GLU A 134 -24.37 4.08 -1.17
N MET A 135 -25.63 4.51 -1.21
CA MET A 135 -26.03 5.80 -0.68
C MET A 135 -27.23 5.67 0.25
N TYR A 136 -27.10 6.26 1.43
CA TYR A 136 -28.18 6.38 2.41
C TYR A 136 -28.56 7.83 2.58
N LEU A 137 -29.86 8.12 2.50
CA LEU A 137 -30.43 9.43 2.84
C LEU A 137 -31.13 9.33 4.18
N LEU A 138 -30.70 10.13 5.14
CA LEU A 138 -31.27 10.17 6.49
C LEU A 138 -31.93 11.53 6.75
N TYR A 139 -33.12 11.49 7.33
CA TYR A 139 -33.80 12.67 7.85
C TYR A 139 -33.75 12.64 9.38
N PRO A 140 -33.39 13.74 10.06
CA PRO A 140 -33.29 13.79 11.52
C PRO A 140 -34.59 13.42 12.27
N GLN A 141 -35.75 13.48 11.60
CA GLN A 141 -37.07 13.29 12.23
C GLN A 141 -37.73 11.92 11.97
N HIS A 142 -37.08 11.03 11.21
CA HIS A 142 -37.60 9.68 10.94
C HIS A 142 -36.59 8.61 11.37
N PRO A 143 -37.02 7.47 11.94
CA PRO A 143 -36.15 6.31 12.06
C PRO A 143 -35.60 5.95 10.67
N PRO A 144 -34.35 5.46 10.56
CA PRO A 144 -33.68 5.28 9.27
C PRO A 144 -34.53 4.40 8.34
N VAL A 145 -34.98 4.99 7.22
CA VAL A 145 -35.65 4.24 6.16
C VAL A 145 -34.58 3.79 5.19
N PHE A 146 -34.28 2.49 5.20
CA PHE A 146 -33.30 1.90 4.30
C PHE A 146 -33.83 1.94 2.87
N ALA A 147 -33.40 2.93 2.09
CA ALA A 147 -33.76 3.08 0.70
C ALA A 147 -32.82 2.29 -0.22
N HIS A 148 -32.72 0.97 -0.04
CA HIS A 148 -32.27 0.06 -1.09
C HIS A 148 -32.66 -1.39 -0.78
N GLU A 149 -33.88 -1.79 -1.15
CA GLU A 149 -34.13 -3.16 -1.59
C GLU A 149 -34.20 -3.12 -3.12
N GLY A 150 -33.04 -3.27 -3.77
CA GLY A 150 -32.98 -3.68 -5.17
C GLY A 150 -33.38 -5.15 -5.30
N PRO A 151 -33.81 -5.60 -6.50
CA PRO A 151 -34.80 -6.66 -6.72
C PRO A 151 -34.51 -8.01 -6.08
#